data_AF-A0A7Z9TG31-F1
#
_entry.id   AF-A0A7Z9TG31-F1
#
_cell.length_a   1.000
_cell.length_b   1.000
_cell.length_c   1.000
_cell.angle_alpha   90.00
_cell.angle_beta   90.00
_cell.angle_gamma   90.00
#
_symmetry.space_group_name_H-M   'P 1'
#
loop_
_entity.id
_entity.type
_entity.pdbx_description
1 polymer ?
#
loop_
_entity_poly.entity_id
_entity_poly.type
_entity_poly.pdbx_seq_one_letter_code
_entity_poly.pdbx_strand_id
1 'polypeptide(L)'
;MSDWTQNHDLVYAFVCVSFLADGEVDESEKEAMRGNVKVMLPDMTDDEYNQVEAEVIDKFIELGDENARFDHYGTSLGTLKGMFSSDEDRFKVVKNLAYIARADEFIHENEMKMVEQAVSALDMTDKVNLVKTESTLFVDLKT
;
A
#
# COMPACT_ATOMS: atom_id res chain seq x y z
N MET A 1 -11.35 -20.91 -2.92
CA MET A 1 -10.47 -19.93 -2.27
C MET A 1 -9.03 -20.38 -2.47
N SER A 2 -8.43 -20.04 -3.62
CA SER A 2 -7.00 -20.28 -3.88
C SER A 2 -6.39 -19.33 -4.94
N ASP A 3 -7.10 -18.27 -5.34
CA ASP A 3 -6.63 -17.36 -6.42
C ASP A 3 -5.94 -16.09 -5.89
N TRP A 4 -5.71 -16.00 -4.57
CA TRP A 4 -4.97 -14.89 -3.98
C TRP A 4 -3.50 -14.93 -4.41
N THR A 5 -3.03 -13.84 -4.99
CA THR A 5 -1.67 -13.70 -5.56
C THR A 5 -0.95 -12.49 -4.98
N GLN A 6 0.33 -12.34 -5.32
CA GLN A 6 1.11 -11.15 -4.92
C GLN A 6 0.52 -9.84 -5.46
N ASN A 7 -0.23 -9.90 -6.57
CA ASN A 7 -0.97 -8.74 -7.07
C ASN A 7 -2.10 -8.34 -6.12
N HIS A 8 -2.78 -9.32 -5.50
CA HIS A 8 -3.77 -9.06 -4.46
C HIS A 8 -3.09 -8.47 -3.23
N ASP A 9 -1.93 -8.99 -2.82
CA ASP A 9 -1.17 -8.41 -1.71
C ASP A 9 -0.77 -6.94 -1.96
N LEU A 10 -0.39 -6.59 -3.19
CA LEU A 10 -0.07 -5.21 -3.57
C LEU A 10 -1.30 -4.31 -3.48
N VAL A 11 -2.41 -4.72 -4.08
CA VAL A 11 -3.65 -3.94 -4.07
C VAL A 11 -4.23 -3.86 -2.66
N TYR A 12 -4.15 -4.92 -1.87
CA TYR A 12 -4.55 -4.94 -0.47
C TYR A 12 -3.74 -3.95 0.37
N ALA A 13 -2.41 -3.88 0.15
CA ALA A 13 -1.57 -2.89 0.81
C ALA A 13 -1.99 -1.45 0.49
N PHE A 14 -2.41 -1.19 -0.75
CA PHE A 14 -2.90 0.12 -1.16
C PHE A 14 -4.26 0.46 -0.55
N VAL A 15 -5.20 -0.49 -0.57
CA VAL A 15 -6.54 -0.33 0.05
C VAL A 15 -6.44 -0.12 1.56
N CYS A 16 -5.49 -0.76 2.24
CA CYS A 16 -5.29 -0.52 3.67
C CYS A 16 -4.87 0.93 3.94
N VAL A 17 -3.92 1.47 3.19
CA VAL A 17 -3.43 2.83 3.42
C VAL A 17 -4.53 3.86 3.18
N SER A 18 -5.37 3.69 2.15
CA SER A 18 -6.50 4.58 1.94
C SER A 18 -7.63 4.35 2.96
N PHE A 19 -8.19 3.14 3.02
CA PHE A 19 -9.42 2.90 3.77
C PHE A 19 -9.23 2.88 5.30
N LEU A 20 -8.12 2.36 5.83
CA LEU A 20 -7.92 2.30 7.30
C LEU A 20 -7.44 3.62 7.90
N ALA A 21 -7.21 4.64 7.06
CA ALA A 21 -6.90 6.00 7.49
C ALA A 21 -8.10 6.63 8.20
N ASP A 22 -9.23 6.67 7.51
CA ASP A 22 -10.42 7.44 7.89
C ASP A 22 -11.75 6.68 7.70
N GLY A 23 -11.72 5.48 7.10
CA GLY A 23 -12.89 4.63 6.85
C GLY A 23 -13.59 4.90 5.53
N GLU A 24 -13.06 5.80 4.69
CA GLU A 24 -13.57 6.10 3.36
C GLU A 24 -12.44 5.94 2.32
N VAL A 25 -12.80 5.93 1.03
CA VAL A 25 -11.81 6.02 -0.05
C VAL A 25 -12.37 6.98 -1.09
N ASP A 26 -11.70 8.10 -1.27
CA ASP A 26 -12.10 9.13 -2.20
C ASP A 26 -11.68 8.80 -3.65
N GLU A 27 -12.12 9.60 -4.62
CA GLU A 27 -11.77 9.37 -6.03
C GLU A 27 -10.29 9.65 -6.32
N SER A 28 -9.65 10.57 -5.59
CA SER A 28 -8.25 10.92 -5.77
C SER A 28 -7.32 9.78 -5.30
N GLU A 29 -7.69 9.11 -4.21
CA GLU A 29 -7.04 7.92 -3.69
C GLU A 29 -7.22 6.73 -4.62
N LYS A 30 -8.43 6.51 -5.16
CA LYS A 30 -8.65 5.48 -6.19
C LYS A 30 -7.79 5.69 -7.42
N GLU A 31 -7.71 6.93 -7.90
CA GLU A 31 -6.84 7.28 -9.02
C GLU A 31 -5.36 7.06 -8.67
N ALA A 32 -4.94 7.42 -7.45
CA ALA A 32 -3.58 7.19 -6.96
C ALA A 32 -3.25 5.69 -6.88
N MET A 33 -4.16 4.87 -6.34
CA MET A 33 -4.01 3.41 -6.28
C MET A 33 -3.89 2.80 -7.68
N ARG A 34 -4.82 3.14 -8.58
CA ARG A 34 -4.81 2.66 -9.98
C ARG A 34 -3.54 3.06 -10.71
N GLY A 35 -3.11 4.31 -10.56
CA GLY A 35 -1.87 4.82 -11.15
C GLY A 35 -0.65 4.06 -10.65
N ASN A 36 -0.56 3.82 -9.33
CA ASN A 36 0.55 3.08 -8.73
C ASN A 36 0.58 1.61 -9.15
N VAL A 37 -0.58 0.96 -9.28
CA VAL A 37 -0.63 -0.41 -9.79
C VAL A 37 -0.14 -0.48 -11.24
N LYS A 38 -0.54 0.45 -12.12
CA LYS A 38 -0.03 0.48 -13.51
C LYS A 38 1.48 0.68 -13.58
N VAL A 39 2.09 1.37 -12.62
CA VAL A 39 3.55 1.54 -12.54
C VAL A 39 4.23 0.24 -12.08
N MET A 40 3.65 -0.46 -11.11
CA MET A 40 4.24 -1.66 -10.52
C MET A 40 3.97 -2.94 -11.33
N LEU A 41 2.80 -3.00 -11.97
CA LEU A 41 2.28 -4.13 -12.75
C LEU A 41 1.83 -3.62 -14.13
N PRO A 42 2.75 -3.19 -15.00
CA PRO A 42 2.40 -2.58 -16.29
C PRO A 42 1.67 -3.51 -17.25
N ASP A 43 1.80 -4.82 -17.05
CA ASP A 43 1.14 -5.86 -17.85
C ASP A 43 -0.28 -6.18 -17.36
N MET A 44 -0.70 -5.65 -16.20
CA MET A 44 -2.05 -5.87 -15.67
C MET A 44 -3.05 -5.03 -16.46
N THR A 45 -4.08 -5.69 -16.98
CA THR A 45 -5.20 -5.03 -17.67
C THR A 45 -6.15 -4.37 -16.68
N ASP A 46 -6.93 -3.40 -17.15
CA ASP A 46 -7.95 -2.73 -16.32
C ASP A 46 -9.00 -3.73 -15.79
N ASP A 47 -9.36 -4.74 -16.59
CA ASP A 47 -10.30 -5.79 -16.18
C ASP A 47 -9.73 -6.68 -15.06
N GLU A 48 -8.45 -7.08 -15.17
CA GLU A 48 -7.76 -7.82 -14.12
C GLU A 48 -7.63 -6.99 -12.84
N TYR A 49 -7.31 -5.70 -12.97
CA TYR A 49 -7.26 -4.80 -11.81
C TYR A 49 -8.61 -4.71 -11.11
N ASN A 50 -9.69 -4.49 -11.87
CA ASN A 50 -11.04 -4.37 -11.30
C ASN A 50 -11.46 -5.67 -10.59
N GLN A 51 -11.07 -6.83 -11.13
CA GLN A 51 -11.31 -8.11 -10.48
C GLN A 51 -10.52 -8.22 -9.16
N VAL A 52 -9.21 -7.95 -9.18
CA VAL A 52 -8.35 -8.00 -7.99
C VAL A 52 -8.84 -7.01 -6.92
N GLU A 53 -9.22 -5.80 -7.32
CA GLU A 53 -9.77 -4.77 -6.44
C GLU A 53 -11.05 -5.27 -5.74
N ALA A 54 -11.98 -5.88 -6.48
CA ALA A 54 -13.20 -6.44 -5.91
C ALA A 54 -12.90 -7.56 -4.90
N GLU A 55 -12.00 -8.49 -5.24
CA GLU A 55 -11.61 -9.59 -4.34
C GLU A 55 -10.87 -9.09 -3.08
N VAL A 56 -10.07 -8.03 -3.21
CA VAL A 56 -9.41 -7.35 -2.10
C VAL A 56 -10.42 -6.68 -1.17
N ILE A 57 -11.41 -5.98 -1.73
CA ILE A 57 -12.48 -5.34 -0.95
C ILE A 57 -13.30 -6.40 -0.20
N ASP A 58 -13.67 -7.49 -0.87
CA ASP A 58 -14.38 -8.60 -0.23
C ASP A 58 -13.56 -9.16 0.95
N LYS A 59 -12.26 -9.35 0.75
CA LYS A 59 -11.36 -9.81 1.82
C LYS A 59 -11.28 -8.82 2.97
N PHE A 60 -11.19 -7.53 2.66
CA PHE A 60 -11.13 -6.45 3.64
C PHE A 60 -12.40 -6.39 4.50
N ILE A 61 -13.57 -6.57 3.88
CA ILE A 61 -14.86 -6.66 4.56
C ILE A 61 -14.93 -7.94 5.41
N GLU A 62 -14.50 -9.09 4.88
CA GLU A 62 -14.49 -10.39 5.58
C GLU A 62 -13.70 -10.33 6.89
N LEU A 63 -12.53 -9.68 6.88
CA LEU A 63 -11.67 -9.55 8.07
C LEU A 63 -12.35 -8.81 9.22
N GLY A 64 -13.32 -7.94 8.93
CA GLY A 64 -14.26 -7.37 9.90
C GLY A 64 -13.71 -6.31 10.86
N ASP A 65 -12.56 -6.56 11.48
CA ASP A 65 -11.95 -5.66 12.46
C ASP A 65 -10.57 -5.13 12.03
N GLU A 66 -10.20 -3.99 12.62
CA GLU A 66 -8.97 -3.26 12.29
C GLU A 66 -7.71 -4.09 12.56
N ASN A 67 -7.65 -4.85 13.66
CA ASN A 67 -6.46 -5.65 13.99
C ASN A 67 -6.25 -6.76 12.95
N ALA A 68 -7.31 -7.48 12.58
CA ALA A 68 -7.24 -8.52 11.56
C ALA A 68 -6.78 -7.97 10.20
N ARG A 69 -7.18 -6.74 9.86
CA ARG A 69 -6.74 -6.07 8.63
C ARG A 69 -5.28 -5.62 8.70
N PHE A 70 -4.84 -5.06 9.83
CA PHE A 70 -3.42 -4.72 10.05
C PHE A 70 -2.50 -5.95 10.04
N ASP A 71 -2.96 -7.06 10.60
CA ASP A 71 -2.22 -8.33 10.56
C ASP A 71 -2.12 -8.89 9.13
N HIS A 72 -3.21 -8.81 8.36
CA HIS A 72 -3.20 -9.21 6.96
C HIS A 72 -2.30 -8.27 6.14
N TYR A 73 -2.36 -6.97 6.38
CA TYR A 73 -1.49 -5.97 5.78
C TYR A 73 0.00 -6.28 6.00
N GLY A 74 0.38 -6.61 7.24
CA GLY A 74 1.74 -7.04 7.56
C GLY A 74 2.16 -8.32 6.82
N THR A 75 1.23 -9.27 6.69
CA THR A 75 1.46 -10.51 5.93
C THR A 75 1.67 -10.22 4.44
N SER A 76 0.82 -9.39 3.84
CA SER A 76 0.93 -8.96 2.44
C SER A 76 2.25 -8.25 2.17
N LEU A 77 2.69 -7.34 3.04
CA LEU A 77 4.00 -6.69 2.94
C LEU A 77 5.16 -7.71 2.98
N GLY A 78 5.05 -8.73 3.83
CA GLY A 78 6.02 -9.83 3.90
C GLY A 78 6.09 -10.63 2.59
N THR A 79 4.94 -10.90 1.95
CA THR A 79 4.89 -11.55 0.64
C THR A 79 5.48 -10.66 -0.46
N LEU A 80 5.15 -9.37 -0.45
CA LEU A 80 5.66 -8.38 -1.41
C LEU A 80 7.18 -8.23 -1.31
N LYS A 81 7.75 -8.26 -0.10
CA LYS A 81 9.21 -8.32 0.08
C LYS A 81 9.84 -9.47 -0.71
N GLY A 82 9.20 -10.63 -0.75
CA GLY A 82 9.64 -11.80 -1.50
C GLY A 82 9.49 -11.66 -3.03
N MET A 83 8.58 -10.80 -3.49
CA MET A 83 8.40 -10.47 -4.90
C MET A 83 9.53 -9.59 -5.45
N PHE A 84 10.04 -8.67 -4.62
CA PHE A 84 11.02 -7.67 -5.04
C PHE A 84 12.46 -8.09 -4.72
N SER A 85 13.28 -8.18 -5.77
CA SER A 85 14.67 -8.63 -5.71
C SER A 85 15.68 -7.51 -5.40
N SER A 86 15.27 -6.24 -5.53
CA SER A 86 16.12 -5.08 -5.28
C SER A 86 15.55 -4.14 -4.22
N ASP A 87 16.43 -3.41 -3.54
CA ASP A 87 16.03 -2.32 -2.62
C ASP A 87 15.32 -1.18 -3.37
N GLU A 88 15.61 -0.99 -4.66
CA GLU A 88 14.95 0.01 -5.49
C GLU A 88 13.47 -0.32 -5.71
N ASP A 89 13.14 -1.59 -5.93
CA ASP A 89 11.75 -2.00 -6.13
C ASP A 89 10.96 -1.97 -4.82
N ARG A 90 11.59 -2.34 -3.71
CA ARG A 90 11.02 -2.18 -2.36
C ARG A 90 10.81 -0.70 -2.02
N PHE A 91 11.74 0.17 -2.40
CA PHE A 91 11.58 1.61 -2.28
C PHE A 91 10.40 2.14 -3.09
N LYS A 92 10.18 1.65 -4.32
CA LYS A 92 9.01 2.04 -5.13
C LYS A 92 7.70 1.70 -4.40
N VAL A 93 7.60 0.55 -3.75
CA VAL A 93 6.41 0.21 -2.94
C VAL A 93 6.20 1.21 -1.81
N VAL A 94 7.24 1.48 -1.00
CA VAL A 94 7.16 2.46 0.10
C VAL A 94 6.73 3.83 -0.42
N LYS A 95 7.33 4.26 -1.52
CA LYS A 95 7.03 5.55 -2.14
C LYS A 95 5.59 5.62 -2.65
N ASN A 96 5.07 4.53 -3.22
CA ASN A 96 3.69 4.45 -3.69
C ASN A 96 2.69 4.49 -2.52
N LEU A 97 2.98 3.79 -1.42
CA LEU A 97 2.17 3.85 -0.20
C LEU A 97 2.13 5.28 0.35
N ALA A 98 3.28 5.95 0.43
CA ALA A 98 3.35 7.36 0.83
C ALA A 98 2.67 8.32 -0.16
N TYR A 99 2.60 7.96 -1.45
CA TYR A 99 1.88 8.72 -2.46
C TYR A 99 0.36 8.59 -2.29
N ILE A 100 -0.13 7.42 -1.88
CA ILE A 100 -1.55 7.20 -1.60
C ILE A 100 -1.94 7.98 -0.34
N ALA A 101 -1.17 7.84 0.74
CA ALA A 101 -1.42 8.55 2.01
C ALA A 101 -1.41 10.08 1.92
N ARG A 102 -0.90 10.66 0.83
CA ARG A 102 -0.86 12.11 0.60
C ARG A 102 -1.89 12.58 -0.43
N ALA A 103 -2.73 11.67 -0.95
CA ALA A 103 -3.78 12.04 -1.89
C ALA A 103 -4.76 13.01 -1.21
N ASP A 104 -4.97 12.83 0.10
CA ASP A 104 -5.74 13.73 0.95
C ASP A 104 -4.99 15.01 1.34
N GLU A 105 -5.77 16.01 1.77
CA GLU A 105 -5.24 17.31 2.25
C GLU A 105 -4.38 17.16 3.52
N PHE A 106 -4.64 16.12 4.34
CA PHE A 106 -3.96 15.86 5.60
C PHE A 106 -3.62 14.38 5.77
N ILE A 107 -2.41 14.10 6.25
CA ILE A 107 -1.98 12.73 6.57
C ILE A 107 -2.33 12.39 8.01
N HIS A 108 -3.23 11.42 8.19
CA HIS A 108 -3.64 10.85 9.45
C HIS A 108 -2.52 10.06 10.15
N GLU A 109 -2.66 9.84 11.46
CA GLU A 109 -1.68 9.05 12.23
C GLU A 109 -1.63 7.59 11.80
N ASN A 110 -2.78 7.02 11.39
CA ASN A 110 -2.86 5.62 10.98
C ASN A 110 -2.15 5.36 9.66
N GLU A 111 -2.28 6.25 8.68
CA GLU A 111 -1.55 6.18 7.41
C GLU A 111 -0.04 6.22 7.63
N MET A 112 0.41 7.11 8.53
CA MET A 112 1.83 7.19 8.87
C MET A 112 2.32 5.87 9.49
N LYS A 113 1.56 5.30 10.43
CA LYS A 113 1.90 3.99 11.03
C LYS A 113 1.99 2.88 9.98
N MET A 114 1.10 2.90 8.98
CA MET A 114 1.14 1.93 7.89
C MET A 114 2.37 2.09 7.01
N VAL A 115 2.71 3.32 6.62
CA VAL A 115 3.93 3.58 5.84
C VAL A 115 5.18 3.19 6.63
N GLU A 116 5.24 3.50 7.93
CA GLU A 116 6.33 3.07 8.81
C GLU A 116 6.42 1.54 8.92
N GLN A 117 5.28 0.86 9.06
CA GLN A 117 5.20 -0.60 9.06
C GLN A 117 5.70 -1.18 7.73
N ALA A 118 5.33 -0.59 6.59
CA ALA A 118 5.81 -1.01 5.28
C ALA A 118 7.32 -0.83 5.14
N VAL A 119 7.87 0.30 5.60
CA VAL A 119 9.33 0.54 5.64
C VAL A 119 10.05 -0.55 6.43
N SER A 120 9.51 -0.92 7.59
CA SER A 120 10.08 -1.99 8.40
C SER A 120 9.94 -3.36 7.74
N ALA A 121 8.75 -3.69 7.22
CA ALA A 121 8.46 -5.01 6.65
C ALA A 121 9.25 -5.27 5.36
N LEU A 122 9.57 -4.22 4.60
CA LEU A 122 10.34 -4.29 3.35
C LEU A 122 11.86 -4.15 3.56
N ASP A 123 12.37 -4.18 4.79
CA ASP A 123 13.79 -3.97 5.13
C ASP A 123 14.37 -2.62 4.62
N MET A 124 13.56 -1.56 4.69
CA MET A 124 13.92 -0.23 4.19
C MET A 124 14.27 0.78 5.30
N THR A 125 14.11 0.44 6.59
CA THR A 125 14.31 1.35 7.74
C THR A 125 15.60 2.17 7.69
N ASP A 126 16.73 1.50 7.44
CA ASP A 126 18.04 2.16 7.38
C ASP A 126 18.41 2.67 5.98
N LYS A 127 17.50 2.49 5.01
CA LYS A 127 17.71 2.80 3.58
C LYS A 127 16.81 3.92 3.08
N VAL A 128 15.78 4.30 3.83
CA VAL A 128 14.92 5.45 3.50
C VAL A 128 14.92 6.50 4.60
N ASN A 129 14.75 7.75 4.18
CA ASN A 129 14.33 8.85 5.03
C ASN A 129 12.83 9.03 4.86
N LEU A 130 12.10 8.99 5.98
CA LEU A 130 10.70 9.41 6.05
C LEU A 130 10.65 10.78 6.72
N VAL A 131 10.12 11.78 6.01
CA VAL A 131 9.91 13.13 6.55
C VAL A 131 8.44 13.48 6.42
N LYS A 132 7.75 13.59 7.56
CA LYS A 132 6.36 14.04 7.63
C LYS A 132 6.29 15.55 7.90
N THR A 133 5.48 16.25 7.12
CA THR A 133 4.96 17.59 7.40
C THR A 133 3.47 17.50 7.73
N GLU A 134 2.82 18.63 8.00
CA GLU A 134 1.37 18.66 8.30
C GLU A 134 0.50 18.16 7.14
N SER A 135 0.98 18.28 5.89
CA SER A 135 0.21 17.95 4.68
C SER A 135 1.00 17.11 3.67
N THR A 136 2.19 16.60 4.01
CA THR A 136 3.01 15.85 3.05
C THR A 136 3.92 14.82 3.71
N LEU A 137 4.09 13.67 3.05
CA LEU A 137 5.04 12.63 3.40
C LEU A 137 6.09 12.49 2.31
N PHE A 138 7.35 12.77 2.66
CA PHE A 138 8.48 12.59 1.77
C PHE A 138 9.19 11.29 2.09
N VAL A 139 9.48 10.51 1.04
CA VAL A 139 10.26 9.28 1.10
C VAL A 139 11.44 9.40 0.15
N ASP A 140 12.65 9.39 0.69
CA ASP A 140 13.89 9.47 -0.09
C ASP A 140 14.81 8.29 0.26
N LEU A 141 15.53 7.76 -0.73
CA LEU A 141 16.61 6.81 -0.48
C LEU A 141 17.76 7.50 0.24
N LYS A 142 18.31 6.84 1.25
CA LYS A 142 19.58 7.20 1.88
C LYS A 142 20.70 6.76 0.93
N THR A 143 21.39 7.73 0.36
CA THR A 143 22.62 7.55 -0.42
C THR A 143 23.82 7.27 0.47
#